data_AF-G0MT31-F1
#
_entry.id   AF-G0MT31-F1
#
_cell.length_a   1.000
_cell.length_b   1.000
_cell.length_c   1.000
_cell.angle_alpha   90.00
_cell.angle_beta   90.00
_cell.angle_gamma   90.00
#
_symmetry.space_group_name_H-M   'P 1'
#
loop_
_entity.id
_entity.type
_entity.pdbx_description
1 polymer ?
#
loop_
_entity_poly.entity_id
_entity_poly.type
_entity_poly.pdbx_seq_one_letter_code
_entity_poly.pdbx_strand_id
1 'polypeptide(L)'
;MMATSEDSGPPETSEVSGVLEIQNRDMEEQETGSLDITNPTNSSRVQTSTGFRFPPPIIRVERCRCVKCGANPDLYCKLCKDESLYCKKCARRAKHPHPLKAFRSKDDTCLQLRKYLTLSYYEHIVACESLVCLETCEASRDNREHFRNCTARPRRLQDMILNGRVRFDAVSDAICRICSLHITFMFLHANNCQKSDCSVEWCHDMRDMFDMGSCNIHIVPEEYDRKCQEIHRQEWKKVEDRRQNILVAAYGAIAI
;
A
#
# COMPACT_ATOMS: atom_id res chain seq x y z
N MET A 1 18.99 53.92 37.50
CA MET A 1 19.80 54.62 36.46
C MET A 1 19.03 54.60 35.16
N MET A 2 19.18 55.67 34.41
CA MET A 2 18.29 56.18 33.37
C MET A 2 18.23 55.39 32.06
N ALA A 3 17.20 55.72 31.29
CA ALA A 3 16.81 55.28 29.96
C ALA A 3 17.84 55.49 28.83
N THR A 4 17.63 54.80 27.69
CA THR A 4 17.38 55.45 26.40
C THR A 4 16.73 54.47 25.42
N SER A 5 15.69 54.97 24.76
CA SER A 5 14.94 54.49 23.62
C SER A 5 15.36 55.29 22.37
N GLU A 6 15.23 54.70 21.18
CA GLU A 6 15.07 55.29 19.82
C GLU A 6 15.27 54.12 18.83
N ASP A 7 14.28 53.53 18.15
CA ASP A 7 13.22 53.98 17.24
C ASP A 7 13.70 54.29 15.80
N SER A 8 12.85 53.91 14.83
CA SER A 8 12.78 54.28 13.39
C SER A 8 13.27 53.24 12.35
N GLY A 9 12.30 52.57 11.69
CA GLY A 9 12.45 51.88 10.38
C GLY A 9 12.43 52.88 9.19
N PRO A 10 11.90 52.55 7.97
CA PRO A 10 11.24 51.33 7.50
C PRO A 10 11.68 50.93 6.03
N PRO A 11 10.85 50.49 5.05
CA PRO A 11 11.02 49.22 4.33
C PRO A 11 11.18 49.32 2.79
N GLU A 12 11.74 48.29 2.12
CA GLU A 12 11.71 48.18 0.65
C GLU A 12 11.47 46.71 0.24
N THR A 13 10.25 46.39 -0.16
CA THR A 13 9.79 46.11 -1.54
C THR A 13 10.52 45.00 -2.29
N SER A 14 9.82 43.89 -2.56
CA SER A 14 9.69 43.35 -3.92
C SER A 14 8.74 42.15 -3.91
N GLU A 15 7.48 42.42 -4.23
CA GLU A 15 6.57 41.42 -4.80
C GLU A 15 7.08 41.01 -6.19
N VAL A 16 7.12 39.71 -6.49
CA VAL A 16 6.98 39.24 -7.88
C VAL A 16 6.00 38.06 -7.87
N SER A 17 4.74 38.42 -8.07
CA SER A 17 3.71 37.53 -8.60
C SER A 17 4.03 37.24 -10.06
N GLY A 18 4.03 35.97 -10.45
CA GLY A 18 4.25 35.53 -11.83
C GLY A 18 3.17 34.55 -12.26
N VAL A 19 1.94 35.06 -12.38
CA VAL A 19 0.85 34.40 -13.11
C VAL A 19 1.16 34.54 -14.60
N LEU A 20 1.35 33.42 -15.30
CA LEU A 20 1.29 33.37 -16.75
C LEU A 20 -0.02 32.70 -17.16
N GLU A 21 -1.04 33.53 -17.31
CA GLU A 21 -2.17 33.29 -18.21
C GLU A 21 -1.69 33.55 -19.64
N ILE A 22 -1.74 32.56 -20.53
CA ILE A 22 -1.77 32.80 -21.98
C ILE A 22 -2.77 31.83 -22.64
N GLN A 23 -3.98 32.37 -22.82
CA GLN A 23 -4.82 32.39 -24.03
C GLN A 23 -5.23 31.09 -24.72
N ASN A 24 -6.53 30.82 -24.57
CA ASN A 24 -7.39 30.15 -25.54
C ASN A 24 -7.31 30.84 -26.92
N ARG A 25 -7.26 30.04 -27.98
CA ARG A 25 -7.73 30.42 -29.31
C ARG A 25 -8.59 29.28 -29.85
N ASP A 26 -9.88 29.53 -29.90
CA ASP A 26 -10.83 28.80 -30.72
C ASP A 26 -10.59 29.13 -32.20
N MET A 27 -10.70 28.12 -33.05
CA MET A 27 -11.12 28.28 -34.44
C MET A 27 -11.90 27.03 -34.85
N GLU A 28 -13.21 27.23 -35.00
CA GLU A 28 -14.14 26.34 -35.69
C GLU A 28 -13.89 26.38 -37.20
N GLU A 29 -14.22 25.26 -37.88
CA GLU A 29 -14.94 25.12 -39.18
C GLU A 29 -14.63 23.69 -39.70
N GLN A 30 -15.51 22.71 -39.52
CA GLN A 30 -16.72 22.35 -40.28
C GLN A 30 -16.50 21.54 -41.57
N GLU A 31 -17.47 20.64 -41.78
CA GLU A 31 -17.82 19.83 -42.97
C GLU A 31 -17.06 18.51 -43.18
N THR A 32 -17.64 17.38 -43.63
CA THR A 32 -19.02 16.88 -43.88
C THR A 32 -18.90 15.36 -44.19
N GLY A 33 -19.95 14.57 -43.92
CA GLY A 33 -20.22 13.26 -44.55
C GLY A 33 -19.61 12.02 -43.88
N SER A 34 -20.27 10.88 -43.66
CA SER A 34 -21.56 10.37 -44.10
C SER A 34 -22.06 9.34 -43.08
N LEU A 35 -23.38 9.31 -42.87
CA LEU A 35 -24.09 8.28 -42.11
C LEU A 35 -24.16 7.00 -42.96
N ASP A 36 -23.69 5.88 -42.42
CA ASP A 36 -24.18 4.56 -42.80
C ASP A 36 -24.65 3.83 -41.54
N ILE A 37 -25.97 3.70 -41.45
CA ILE A 37 -26.68 2.94 -40.42
C ILE A 37 -26.85 1.52 -40.94
N THR A 38 -26.16 0.56 -40.34
CA THR A 38 -26.60 -0.84 -40.34
C THR A 38 -26.46 -1.42 -38.93
N ASN A 39 -27.59 -1.59 -38.26
CA ASN A 39 -27.69 -2.44 -37.07
C ASN A 39 -27.49 -3.91 -37.47
N PRO A 40 -26.84 -4.71 -36.61
CA PRO A 40 -27.66 -5.63 -35.84
C PRO A 40 -27.31 -5.62 -34.35
N THR A 41 -28.38 -5.65 -33.56
CA THR A 41 -28.46 -6.06 -32.15
C THR A 41 -27.31 -6.93 -31.67
N ASN A 42 -26.48 -6.38 -30.78
CA ASN A 42 -25.94 -7.13 -29.65
C ASN A 42 -25.55 -6.17 -28.51
N SER A 43 -26.06 -6.53 -27.33
CA SER A 43 -25.78 -5.93 -26.04
C SER A 43 -24.27 -5.70 -25.84
N SER A 44 -23.81 -4.49 -26.10
CA SER A 44 -22.48 -4.03 -25.72
C SER A 44 -22.69 -2.91 -24.71
N ARG A 45 -22.52 -3.28 -23.45
CA ARG A 45 -22.28 -2.35 -22.36
C ARG A 45 -21.13 -1.45 -22.83
N VAL A 46 -21.43 -0.20 -23.15
CA VAL A 46 -20.47 0.79 -23.62
C VAL A 46 -19.35 0.86 -22.57
N GLN A 47 -18.23 0.22 -22.87
CA GLN A 47 -16.96 0.52 -22.22
C GLN A 47 -16.56 1.88 -22.78
N THR A 48 -16.86 2.93 -22.02
CA THR A 48 -16.18 4.21 -22.16
C THR A 48 -14.72 4.00 -21.76
N SER A 49 -13.90 3.50 -22.67
CA SER A 49 -12.46 3.73 -22.63
C SER A 49 -12.22 5.18 -23.04
N THR A 50 -12.60 6.13 -22.17
CA THR A 50 -11.85 7.38 -22.15
C THR A 50 -10.41 6.96 -21.90
N GLY A 51 -9.53 7.09 -22.89
CA GLY A 51 -8.14 6.60 -22.87
C GLY A 51 -7.25 7.22 -21.78
N PHE A 52 -7.85 7.86 -20.78
CA PHE A 52 -7.20 8.42 -19.61
C PHE A 52 -7.24 7.39 -18.48
N ARG A 53 -6.14 6.67 -18.31
CA ARG A 53 -5.90 5.83 -17.13
C ARG A 53 -5.45 6.70 -15.96
N PHE A 54 -5.82 6.32 -14.75
CA PHE A 54 -5.34 7.00 -13.56
C PHE A 54 -3.87 6.63 -13.28
N PRO A 55 -3.06 7.54 -12.71
CA PRO A 55 -1.77 7.15 -12.19
C PRO A 55 -1.95 6.13 -11.06
N PRO A 56 -1.15 5.06 -11.00
CA PRO A 56 -1.24 4.09 -9.91
C PRO A 56 -0.80 4.73 -8.57
N PRO A 57 -1.26 4.20 -7.43
CA PRO A 57 -0.85 4.70 -6.11
C PRO A 57 0.63 4.43 -5.86
N ILE A 58 1.35 5.42 -5.33
CA ILE A 58 2.74 5.25 -4.93
C ILE A 58 2.78 4.60 -3.54
N ILE A 59 3.26 3.37 -3.47
CA ILE A 59 3.37 2.56 -2.26
C ILE A 59 4.73 2.82 -1.61
N ARG A 60 4.73 3.59 -0.53
CA ARG A 60 5.93 3.90 0.26
C ARG A 60 5.89 3.22 1.62
N VAL A 61 7.02 2.68 2.05
CA VAL A 61 7.19 2.31 3.46
C VAL A 61 7.45 3.59 4.25
N GLU A 62 6.39 4.14 4.84
CA GLU A 62 6.53 5.33 5.66
C GLU A 62 7.25 5.05 6.99
N ARG A 63 7.92 6.10 7.49
CA ARG A 63 8.41 6.12 8.86
C ARG A 63 7.24 5.91 9.82
N CYS A 64 7.46 5.06 10.81
CA CYS A 64 6.45 4.82 11.84
C CYS A 64 6.07 6.11 12.56
N ARG A 65 4.79 6.27 12.86
CA ARG A 65 4.24 7.40 13.61
C ARG A 65 3.65 6.93 14.94
N CYS A 66 3.57 7.84 15.90
CA CYS A 66 2.90 7.57 17.16
C CYS A 66 1.40 7.38 16.92
N VAL A 67 0.87 6.23 17.33
CA VAL A 67 -0.55 5.86 17.14
C VAL A 67 -1.52 6.88 17.76
N LYS A 68 -1.08 7.66 18.75
CA LYS A 68 -1.94 8.62 19.46
C LYS A 68 -1.86 10.06 18.95
N CYS A 69 -0.75 10.47 18.34
CA CYS A 69 -0.54 11.88 18.01
C CYS A 69 0.20 12.13 16.69
N GLY A 70 0.51 11.08 15.92
CA GLY A 70 1.21 11.21 14.63
C GLY A 70 2.69 11.61 14.72
N ALA A 71 3.17 12.02 15.90
CA ALA A 71 4.57 12.40 16.14
C ALA A 71 5.53 11.22 15.98
N ASN A 72 6.83 11.50 15.87
CA ASN A 72 7.85 10.45 15.81
C ASN A 72 7.79 9.59 17.09
N PRO A 73 7.59 8.26 16.96
CA PRO A 73 7.58 7.37 18.10
C PRO A 73 8.99 6.98 18.48
N ASP A 74 9.22 6.78 19.78
CA ASP A 74 10.50 6.33 20.33
C ASP A 74 10.35 4.96 21.02
N LEU A 75 9.12 4.56 21.32
CA LEU A 75 8.81 3.46 22.21
C LEU A 75 7.74 2.54 21.62
N TYR A 76 7.79 1.26 21.97
CA TYR A 76 6.65 0.34 21.80
C TYR A 76 6.26 -0.23 23.16
N CYS A 77 5.00 -0.60 23.34
CA CYS A 77 4.51 -1.22 24.57
C CYS A 77 4.52 -2.75 24.44
N LYS A 78 5.33 -3.44 25.24
CA LYS A 78 5.46 -4.92 25.21
C LYS A 78 4.17 -5.67 25.55
N LEU A 79 3.25 -5.03 26.27
CA LEU A 79 2.01 -5.63 26.74
C LEU A 79 0.85 -5.44 25.75
N CYS A 80 0.92 -4.43 24.88
CA CYS A 80 -0.10 -4.21 23.85
C CYS A 80 0.05 -5.14 22.64
N LYS A 81 1.15 -5.90 22.55
CA LYS A 81 1.50 -6.91 21.54
C LYS A 81 1.37 -6.56 20.05
N ASP A 82 0.88 -5.39 19.69
CA ASP A 82 0.89 -4.92 18.31
C ASP A 82 2.08 -3.98 18.05
N GLU A 83 2.38 -3.74 16.77
CA GLU A 83 3.32 -2.72 16.26
C GLU A 83 2.89 -1.27 16.60
N SER A 84 2.21 -1.09 17.73
CA SER A 84 1.75 0.18 18.27
C SER A 84 2.92 0.95 18.86
N LEU A 85 3.32 1.97 18.12
CA LEU A 85 4.45 2.82 18.45
C LEU A 85 3.97 4.11 19.10
N TYR A 86 4.71 4.57 20.11
CA TYR A 86 4.37 5.69 20.97
C TYR A 86 5.56 6.65 21.10
N CYS A 87 5.28 7.95 21.05
CA CYS A 87 6.26 8.94 21.48
C CYS A 87 6.38 8.93 23.01
N LYS A 88 7.48 9.46 23.56
CA LYS A 88 7.68 9.56 25.02
C LYS A 88 6.51 10.26 25.73
N LYS A 89 5.89 11.26 25.10
CA LYS A 89 4.73 11.99 25.68
C LYS A 89 3.49 11.10 25.79
N CYS A 90 3.18 10.30 24.77
CA CYS A 90 2.01 9.42 24.78
C CYS A 90 2.22 8.10 25.53
N ALA A 91 3.48 7.67 25.72
CA ALA A 91 3.79 6.50 26.55
C ALA A 91 3.60 6.76 28.06
N ARG A 92 3.52 8.02 28.51
CA ARG A 92 3.24 8.36 29.91
C ARG A 92 1.87 7.82 30.32
N ARG A 93 1.77 7.28 31.54
CA ARG A 93 0.58 6.61 32.10
C ARG A 93 -0.75 7.36 31.88
N ALA A 94 -0.74 8.70 31.87
CA ALA A 94 -1.96 9.50 31.63
C ALA A 94 -2.58 9.31 30.23
N LYS A 95 -1.79 8.85 29.23
CA LYS A 95 -2.24 8.64 27.84
C LYS A 95 -2.18 7.17 27.40
N HIS A 96 -1.82 6.25 28.31
CA HIS A 96 -1.70 4.82 27.99
C HIS A 96 -1.96 3.92 29.22
N PRO A 97 -2.70 2.80 29.07
CA PRO A 97 -3.12 1.96 30.20
C PRO A 97 -1.95 1.24 30.92
N HIS A 98 -0.84 0.99 30.23
CA HIS A 98 0.33 0.30 30.78
C HIS A 98 1.37 1.26 31.37
N PRO A 99 2.08 0.87 32.45
CA PRO A 99 3.12 1.70 33.06
C PRO A 99 4.36 1.84 32.16
N LEU A 100 5.14 2.92 32.33
CA LEU A 100 6.34 3.20 31.52
C LEU A 100 7.36 2.05 31.48
N LYS A 101 7.44 1.23 32.55
CA LYS A 101 8.30 0.02 32.59
C LYS A 101 7.96 -1.03 31.52
N ALA A 102 6.72 -1.02 31.01
CA ALA A 102 6.26 -1.89 29.94
C ALA A 102 6.74 -1.44 28.55
N PHE A 103 7.30 -0.24 28.44
CA PHE A 103 7.80 0.30 27.18
C PHE A 103 9.28 -0.03 26.97
N ARG A 104 9.66 -0.13 25.70
CA ARG A 104 11.04 -0.33 25.24
C ARG A 104 11.31 0.61 24.08
N SER A 105 12.58 0.96 23.90
CA SER A 105 13.04 1.67 22.72
C SER A 105 12.62 0.90 21.47
N LYS A 106 12.09 1.62 20.49
CA LYS A 106 11.86 1.02 19.17
C LYS A 106 13.22 0.73 18.51
N ASP A 107 13.27 -0.38 17.79
CA ASP A 107 14.31 -0.64 16.80
C ASP A 107 13.73 -0.28 15.44
N ASP A 108 14.05 0.92 14.94
CA ASP A 108 13.50 1.42 13.68
C ASP A 108 13.95 0.54 12.52
N THR A 109 15.20 0.05 12.52
CA THR A 109 15.74 -0.82 11.47
C THR A 109 14.98 -2.14 11.41
N CYS A 110 14.74 -2.78 12.56
CA CYS A 110 13.97 -4.03 12.60
C CYS A 110 12.52 -3.81 12.13
N LEU A 111 11.89 -2.71 12.55
CA LEU A 111 10.52 -2.38 12.13
C LEU A 111 10.42 -2.08 10.64
N GLN A 112 11.35 -1.31 10.08
CA GLN A 112 11.43 -1.05 8.66
C GLN A 112 11.63 -2.34 7.88
N LEU A 113 12.55 -3.20 8.33
CA LEU A 113 12.80 -4.50 7.71
C LEU A 113 11.54 -5.38 7.70
N ARG A 114 10.77 -5.43 8.79
CA ARG A 114 9.48 -6.17 8.82
C ARG A 114 8.47 -5.64 7.80
N LYS A 115 8.37 -4.32 7.64
CA LYS A 115 7.48 -3.73 6.63
C LYS A 115 7.91 -4.11 5.21
N TYR A 116 9.21 -4.01 4.92
CA TYR A 116 9.74 -4.44 3.61
C TYR A 116 9.61 -5.95 3.38
N LEU A 117 9.82 -6.80 4.39
CA LEU A 117 9.58 -8.24 4.30
C LEU A 117 8.12 -8.55 3.97
N THR A 118 7.19 -7.86 4.62
CA THR A 118 5.75 -8.01 4.36
C THR A 118 5.43 -7.67 2.90
N LEU A 119 6.00 -6.57 2.38
CA LEU A 119 5.73 -6.12 1.01
C LEU A 119 6.50 -6.88 -0.05
N SER A 120 7.69 -7.44 0.22
CA SER A 120 8.51 -8.13 -0.77
C SER A 120 8.02 -9.54 -1.12
N TYR A 121 7.14 -10.12 -0.30
CA TYR A 121 6.57 -11.45 -0.54
C TYR A 121 5.16 -11.41 -1.18
N TYR A 122 4.72 -10.23 -1.62
CA TYR A 122 3.39 -9.98 -2.14
C TYR A 122 2.98 -10.90 -3.31
N GLU A 123 3.87 -11.15 -4.28
CA GLU A 123 3.54 -11.96 -5.47
C GLU A 123 3.14 -13.37 -5.09
N HIS A 124 3.85 -13.95 -4.12
CA HIS A 124 3.52 -15.25 -3.60
C HIS A 124 2.23 -15.22 -2.79
N ILE A 125 2.06 -14.22 -1.92
CA ILE A 125 0.87 -14.07 -1.07
C ILE A 125 -0.42 -14.00 -1.87
N VAL A 126 -0.47 -13.26 -2.98
CA VAL A 126 -1.74 -13.08 -3.72
C VAL A 126 -2.13 -14.28 -4.55
N ALA A 127 -1.17 -15.14 -4.92
CA ALA A 127 -1.40 -16.26 -5.85
C ALA A 127 -1.21 -17.66 -5.23
N CYS A 128 -0.64 -17.78 -4.03
CA CYS A 128 -0.31 -19.08 -3.46
C CYS A 128 -1.53 -19.83 -2.91
N GLU A 129 -1.64 -21.10 -3.33
CA GLU A 129 -2.64 -22.08 -2.87
C GLU A 129 -1.99 -23.28 -2.14
N SER A 130 -0.66 -23.35 -2.07
CA SER A 130 0.10 -24.49 -1.52
C SER A 130 -0.08 -24.65 -0.02
N LEU A 131 -0.73 -25.72 0.45
CA LEU A 131 -1.02 -25.97 1.88
C LEU A 131 0.16 -25.69 2.83
N VAL A 132 1.37 -26.14 2.47
CA VAL A 132 2.61 -25.88 3.22
C VAL A 132 3.37 -24.73 2.58
N CYS A 133 3.62 -23.65 3.33
CA CYS A 133 4.32 -22.48 2.82
C CYS A 133 5.09 -21.72 3.93
N LEU A 134 5.63 -20.55 3.61
CA LEU A 134 6.13 -19.58 4.59
C LEU A 134 4.99 -19.17 5.53
N GLU A 135 5.30 -18.95 6.82
CA GLU A 135 4.32 -18.51 7.82
C GLU A 135 3.63 -17.20 7.42
N THR A 136 4.35 -16.30 6.75
CA THR A 136 3.77 -15.06 6.18
C THR A 136 2.74 -15.35 5.09
N CYS A 137 2.96 -16.38 4.26
CA CYS A 137 1.94 -16.85 3.32
C CYS A 137 0.76 -17.47 4.08
N GLU A 138 1.09 -18.28 5.09
CA GLU A 138 0.25 -18.86 6.13
C GLU A 138 -0.87 -17.89 6.54
N ALA A 139 -0.42 -16.86 7.26
CA ALA A 139 -1.24 -15.78 7.80
C ALA A 139 -1.92 -14.93 6.72
N SER A 140 -1.35 -14.84 5.51
CA SER A 140 -1.97 -14.07 4.44
C SER A 140 -3.23 -14.73 3.84
N ARG A 141 -3.43 -16.04 4.04
CA ARG A 141 -4.67 -16.71 3.63
C ARG A 141 -5.86 -16.15 4.40
N ASP A 142 -5.68 -15.99 5.70
CA ASP A 142 -6.68 -15.39 6.59
C ASP A 142 -6.97 -13.94 6.17
N ASN A 143 -5.97 -13.21 5.67
CA ASN A 143 -6.18 -11.86 5.12
C ASN A 143 -7.04 -11.87 3.86
N ARG A 144 -6.92 -12.88 2.98
CA ARG A 144 -7.77 -13.03 1.77
C ARG A 144 -9.21 -13.34 2.16
N GLU A 145 -9.40 -14.25 3.10
CA GLU A 145 -10.74 -14.58 3.62
C GLU A 145 -11.37 -13.38 4.33
N HIS A 146 -10.60 -12.70 5.17
CA HIS A 146 -11.01 -11.46 5.81
C HIS A 146 -11.42 -10.41 4.76
N PHE A 147 -10.61 -10.21 3.71
CA PHE A 147 -10.93 -9.25 2.66
C PHE A 147 -12.28 -9.54 2.03
N ARG A 148 -12.58 -10.81 1.69
CA ARG A 148 -13.88 -11.19 1.09
C ARG A 148 -15.07 -10.84 1.99
N ASN A 149 -14.92 -11.06 3.31
CA ASN A 149 -16.00 -10.96 4.29
C ASN A 149 -16.09 -9.59 5.00
N CYS A 150 -15.06 -8.75 4.91
CA CYS A 150 -14.99 -7.50 5.64
C CYS A 150 -16.06 -6.50 5.16
N THR A 151 -16.76 -5.86 6.10
CA THR A 151 -17.75 -4.82 5.80
C THR A 151 -17.13 -3.44 5.62
N ALA A 152 -15.92 -3.24 6.14
CA ALA A 152 -15.15 -2.00 6.07
C ALA A 152 -14.14 -1.96 4.90
N ARG A 153 -14.23 -2.90 3.94
CA ARG A 153 -13.44 -2.83 2.70
C ARG A 153 -14.15 -2.02 1.61
N PRO A 154 -13.40 -1.41 0.66
CA PRO A 154 -13.96 -0.97 -0.60
C PRO A 154 -14.72 -2.12 -1.29
N ARG A 155 -15.90 -1.86 -1.83
CA ARG A 155 -16.71 -2.87 -2.53
C ARG A 155 -16.28 -3.01 -3.98
N ARG A 156 -15.76 -1.93 -4.56
CA ARG A 156 -15.23 -1.87 -5.93
C ARG A 156 -13.98 -1.00 -5.97
N LEU A 157 -13.20 -1.16 -7.04
CA LEU A 157 -11.96 -0.41 -7.26
C LEU A 157 -12.23 1.11 -7.34
N GLN A 158 -13.36 1.50 -7.94
CA GLN A 158 -13.79 2.89 -8.07
C GLN A 158 -14.05 3.58 -6.72
N ASP A 159 -14.42 2.84 -5.69
CA ASP A 159 -14.69 3.39 -4.35
C ASP A 159 -13.42 4.01 -3.72
N MET A 160 -12.25 3.63 -4.24
CA MET A 160 -10.96 4.16 -3.80
C MET A 160 -10.55 5.44 -4.55
N ILE A 161 -11.30 5.87 -5.57
CA ILE A 161 -11.00 7.07 -6.36
C ILE A 161 -11.84 8.22 -5.83
N LEU A 162 -11.18 9.28 -5.36
CA LEU A 162 -11.82 10.51 -4.94
C LEU A 162 -11.15 11.70 -5.64
N ASN A 163 -11.94 12.57 -6.28
CA ASN A 163 -11.45 13.76 -7.00
C ASN A 163 -10.33 13.43 -8.01
N GLY A 164 -10.49 12.32 -8.74
CA GLY A 164 -9.52 11.88 -9.74
C GLY A 164 -8.20 11.34 -9.19
N ARG A 165 -8.12 11.06 -7.87
CA ARG A 165 -6.93 10.48 -7.24
C ARG A 165 -7.29 9.23 -6.46
N VAL A 166 -6.39 8.25 -6.46
CA VAL A 166 -6.50 7.06 -5.62
C VAL A 166 -6.24 7.47 -4.17
N ARG A 167 -7.27 7.39 -3.32
CA ARG A 167 -7.12 7.51 -1.87
C ARG A 167 -6.78 6.15 -1.29
N PHE A 168 -5.53 5.76 -1.48
CA PHE A 168 -4.96 4.58 -0.84
C PHE A 168 -4.29 4.98 0.48
N ASP A 169 -5.08 5.50 1.42
CA ASP A 169 -4.60 5.68 2.80
C ASP A 169 -4.69 4.31 3.47
N ALA A 170 -3.64 3.49 3.34
CA ALA A 170 -3.56 2.18 3.99
C ALA A 170 -3.68 2.24 5.54
N VAL A 171 -3.76 3.46 6.09
CA VAL A 171 -3.80 3.79 7.52
C VAL A 171 -4.89 4.84 7.83
N SER A 172 -5.92 5.02 7.00
CA SER A 172 -7.11 5.79 7.44
C SER A 172 -8.02 4.89 8.29
N ASP A 173 -8.62 5.45 9.34
CA ASP A 173 -9.56 4.73 10.21
C ASP A 173 -10.86 4.28 9.49
N ALA A 174 -11.05 4.69 8.22
CA ALA A 174 -12.23 4.36 7.41
C ALA A 174 -12.11 2.99 6.71
N ILE A 175 -10.88 2.51 6.46
CA ILE A 175 -10.64 1.24 5.76
C ILE A 175 -9.91 0.28 6.69
N CYS A 176 -10.41 -0.96 6.77
CA CYS A 176 -9.76 -1.99 7.58
C CYS A 176 -8.29 -2.17 7.20
N ARG A 177 -7.37 -2.11 8.18
CA ARG A 177 -5.92 -2.25 7.99
C ARG A 177 -5.53 -3.55 7.25
N ILE A 178 -6.21 -4.66 7.54
CA ILE A 178 -5.97 -5.95 6.88
C ILE A 178 -6.35 -5.87 5.39
N CYS A 179 -7.51 -5.28 5.09
CA CYS A 179 -7.98 -5.09 3.72
C CYS A 179 -7.06 -4.14 2.95
N SER A 180 -6.63 -3.05 3.57
CA SER A 180 -5.63 -2.14 3.01
C SER A 180 -4.35 -2.88 2.64
N LEU A 181 -3.79 -3.67 3.54
CA LEU A 181 -2.58 -4.44 3.24
C LEU A 181 -2.79 -5.41 2.06
N HIS A 182 -3.93 -6.09 2.01
CA HIS A 182 -4.26 -7.00 0.92
C HIS A 182 -4.38 -6.28 -0.43
N ILE A 183 -5.06 -5.12 -0.46
CA ILE A 183 -5.14 -4.27 -1.65
C ILE A 183 -3.75 -3.78 -2.09
N THR A 184 -2.85 -3.43 -1.15
CA THR A 184 -1.45 -3.09 -1.47
C THR A 184 -0.81 -4.21 -2.28
N PHE A 185 -0.95 -5.45 -1.83
CA PHE A 185 -0.38 -6.60 -2.53
C PHE A 185 -0.97 -6.80 -3.94
N MET A 186 -2.28 -6.56 -4.11
CA MET A 186 -2.93 -6.62 -5.41
C MET A 186 -2.41 -5.53 -6.37
N PHE A 187 -2.19 -4.29 -5.89
CA PHE A 187 -1.59 -3.23 -6.70
C PHE A 187 -0.16 -3.57 -7.13
N LEU A 188 0.67 -4.04 -6.20
CA LEU A 188 2.04 -4.48 -6.50
C LEU A 188 2.02 -5.60 -7.55
N HIS A 189 1.13 -6.58 -7.39
CA HIS A 189 0.98 -7.68 -8.34
C HIS A 189 0.53 -7.18 -9.72
N ALA A 190 -0.52 -6.36 -9.79
CA ALA A 190 -1.06 -5.83 -11.04
C ALA A 190 -0.03 -4.98 -11.81
N ASN A 191 0.86 -4.27 -11.11
CA ASN A 191 1.94 -3.51 -11.73
C ASN A 191 2.94 -4.39 -12.52
N ASN A 192 3.16 -5.62 -12.07
CA ASN A 192 4.14 -6.53 -12.67
C ASN A 192 3.50 -7.67 -13.49
N CYS A 193 2.19 -7.89 -13.32
CA CYS A 193 1.49 -8.99 -13.96
C CYS A 193 1.23 -8.70 -15.44
N GLN A 194 1.74 -9.58 -16.30
CA GLN A 194 1.51 -9.54 -17.76
C GLN A 194 0.53 -10.63 -18.25
N LYS A 195 -0.02 -11.45 -17.33
CA LYS A 195 -0.92 -12.56 -17.70
C LYS A 195 -2.26 -12.03 -18.19
N SER A 196 -2.73 -12.50 -19.33
CA SER A 196 -4.06 -12.17 -19.89
C SER A 196 -5.21 -12.87 -19.14
N ASP A 197 -4.95 -13.98 -18.45
CA ASP A 197 -5.91 -14.63 -17.57
C ASP A 197 -5.28 -14.78 -16.18
N CYS A 198 -5.47 -13.75 -15.35
CA CYS A 198 -4.91 -13.69 -14.00
C CYS A 198 -6.01 -13.99 -12.98
N SER A 199 -5.78 -14.99 -12.12
CA SER A 199 -6.70 -15.40 -11.06
C SER A 199 -6.70 -14.48 -9.82
N VAL A 200 -5.78 -13.52 -9.75
CA VAL A 200 -5.72 -12.57 -8.63
C VAL A 200 -6.89 -11.58 -8.72
N GLU A 201 -7.66 -11.48 -7.63
CA GLU A 201 -8.80 -10.58 -7.52
C GLU A 201 -8.40 -9.14 -7.91
N TRP A 202 -9.23 -8.48 -8.72
CA TRP A 202 -9.03 -7.12 -9.25
C TRP A 202 -7.76 -6.86 -10.08
N CYS A 203 -6.92 -7.87 -10.39
CA CYS A 203 -5.71 -7.65 -11.17
C CYS A 203 -6.01 -7.05 -12.56
N HIS A 204 -7.02 -7.60 -13.25
CA HIS A 204 -7.50 -7.06 -14.53
C HIS A 204 -8.08 -5.65 -14.40
N ASP A 205 -9.02 -5.46 -13.50
CA ASP A 205 -9.66 -4.16 -13.25
C ASP A 205 -8.62 -3.07 -12.93
N MET A 206 -7.58 -3.41 -12.17
CA MET A 206 -6.49 -2.50 -11.83
C MET A 206 -5.63 -2.13 -13.05
N ARG A 207 -5.30 -3.08 -13.93
CA ARG A 207 -4.52 -2.80 -15.15
C ARG A 207 -5.31 -2.03 -16.19
N ASP A 208 -6.63 -2.18 -16.20
CA ASP A 208 -7.50 -1.42 -17.11
C ASP A 208 -7.71 0.02 -16.62
N MET A 209 -7.85 0.20 -15.31
CA MET A 209 -8.14 1.49 -14.68
C MET A 209 -6.90 2.36 -14.45
N PHE A 210 -5.76 1.75 -14.13
CA PHE A 210 -4.52 2.44 -13.80
C PHE A 210 -3.46 2.23 -14.88
N ASP A 211 -2.59 3.23 -15.06
CA ASP A 211 -1.42 3.14 -15.91
C ASP A 211 -0.32 2.28 -15.25
N MET A 212 -0.61 0.98 -15.16
CA MET A 212 0.26 -0.02 -14.56
C MET A 212 1.42 -0.36 -15.50
N GLY A 213 2.60 -0.62 -14.94
CA GLY A 213 3.78 -1.04 -15.70
C GLY A 213 4.56 0.09 -16.37
N SER A 214 4.03 1.32 -16.41
CA SER A 214 4.77 2.51 -16.89
C SER A 214 5.72 3.09 -15.82
N CYS A 215 5.45 2.80 -14.54
CA CYS A 215 6.19 3.34 -13.40
C CYS A 215 6.42 2.27 -12.32
N ASN A 216 7.53 2.38 -11.60
CA ASN A 216 7.71 1.61 -10.35
C ASN A 216 6.87 2.23 -9.25
N ILE A 217 5.80 1.55 -8.86
CA ILE A 217 4.87 2.03 -7.83
C ILE A 217 5.40 1.80 -6.41
N HIS A 218 6.44 0.95 -6.26
CA HIS A 218 7.09 0.63 -5.00
C HIS A 218 8.61 0.64 -5.15
N ILE A 219 9.28 1.33 -4.24
CA ILE A 219 10.74 1.44 -4.23
C ILE A 219 11.24 0.83 -2.93
N VAL A 220 12.05 -0.22 -3.05
CA VAL A 220 12.76 -0.85 -1.94
C VAL A 220 14.21 -0.37 -1.98
N PRO A 221 14.75 0.25 -0.91
CA PRO A 221 16.16 0.58 -0.85
C PRO A 221 17.01 -0.69 -0.92
N GLU A 222 18.13 -0.65 -1.64
CA GLU A 222 18.98 -1.81 -1.92
C GLU A 222 19.41 -2.57 -0.65
N GLU A 223 19.69 -1.84 0.44
CA GLU A 223 20.03 -2.43 1.73
C GLU A 223 18.91 -3.35 2.27
N TYR A 224 17.65 -2.93 2.15
CA TYR A 224 16.50 -3.70 2.62
C TYR A 224 16.14 -4.81 1.65
N ASP A 225 16.29 -4.60 0.34
CA ASP A 225 16.07 -5.64 -0.66
C ASP A 225 16.99 -6.85 -0.42
N ARG A 226 18.29 -6.60 -0.26
CA ARG A 226 19.28 -7.65 0.04
C ARG A 226 18.95 -8.41 1.33
N LYS A 227 18.54 -7.70 2.39
CA LYS A 227 18.13 -8.30 3.66
C LYS A 227 16.85 -9.14 3.52
N CYS A 228 15.88 -8.67 2.74
CA CYS A 228 14.64 -9.41 2.50
C CYS A 228 14.92 -10.70 1.74
N GLN A 229 15.74 -10.65 0.69
CA GLN A 229 16.13 -11.83 -0.09
C GLN A 229 16.86 -12.88 0.77
N GLU A 230 17.77 -12.45 1.65
CA GLU A 230 18.45 -13.34 2.59
C GLU A 230 17.48 -14.06 3.51
N ILE A 231 16.57 -13.32 4.15
CA ILE A 231 15.58 -13.88 5.06
C ILE A 231 14.63 -14.82 4.32
N HIS A 232 14.14 -14.44 3.14
CA HIS A 232 13.31 -15.33 2.33
C HIS A 232 14.00 -16.65 2.03
N ARG A 233 15.29 -16.64 1.68
CA ARG A 233 16.06 -17.87 1.43
C ARG A 233 16.13 -18.77 2.66
N GLN A 234 16.38 -18.18 3.84
CA GLN A 234 16.45 -18.93 5.09
C GLN A 234 15.10 -19.53 5.48
N GLU A 235 14.02 -18.76 5.35
CA GLU A 235 12.68 -19.25 5.66
C GLU A 235 12.20 -20.33 4.69
N TRP A 236 12.54 -20.22 3.40
CA TRP A 236 12.22 -21.26 2.41
C TRP A 236 12.90 -22.59 2.70
N LYS A 237 14.13 -22.56 3.24
CA LYS A 237 14.80 -23.78 3.70
C LYS A 237 13.97 -24.51 4.77
N LYS A 238 13.39 -23.77 5.73
CA LYS A 238 12.51 -24.34 6.76
C LYS A 238 11.24 -24.94 6.17
N VAL A 239 10.68 -24.34 5.11
CA VAL A 239 9.51 -24.88 4.41
C VAL A 239 9.85 -26.21 3.77
N GLU A 240 11.01 -26.31 3.12
CA GLU A 240 11.46 -27.55 2.49
C GLU A 240 11.67 -28.66 3.52
N ASP A 241 12.30 -28.33 4.66
CA ASP A 241 12.45 -29.27 5.78
C ASP A 241 11.08 -29.76 6.30
N ARG A 242 10.08 -28.86 6.41
CA ARG A 242 8.71 -29.23 6.80
C ARG A 242 8.03 -30.14 5.76
N ARG A 243 8.17 -29.83 4.47
CA ARG A 243 7.63 -30.66 3.38
C ARG A 243 8.23 -32.06 3.40
N GLN A 244 9.54 -32.16 3.57
CA GLN A 244 10.23 -33.44 3.67
C GLN A 244 9.75 -34.26 4.87
N ASN A 245 9.55 -33.64 6.03
CA ASN A 245 9.03 -34.33 7.22
C ASN A 245 7.62 -34.89 7.01
N ILE A 246 6.74 -34.15 6.31
CA ILE A 246 5.38 -34.62 5.98
C ILE A 246 5.45 -35.81 5.02
N LEU A 247 6.31 -35.74 3.99
CA LEU A 247 6.50 -36.84 3.05
C LEU A 247 7.01 -38.10 3.74
N VAL A 248 8.04 -37.98 4.60
CA VAL A 248 8.59 -39.11 5.37
C VAL A 248 7.52 -39.73 6.29
N ALA A 249 6.72 -38.91 6.97
CA ALA A 249 5.62 -39.40 7.81
C ALA A 249 4.53 -40.13 6.98
N ALA A 250 4.20 -39.62 5.79
CA ALA A 250 3.25 -40.26 4.89
C ALA A 250 3.77 -41.61 4.37
N TYR A 251 5.04 -41.71 3.99
CA TYR A 251 5.66 -42.99 3.59
C TYR A 251 5.72 -43.98 4.76
N GLY A 252 6.04 -43.52 5.97
CA GLY A 252 6.03 -44.36 7.18
C GLY A 252 4.65 -44.91 7.54
N ALA A 253 3.57 -44.17 7.23
CA ALA A 253 2.19 -44.59 7.46
C ALA A 253 1.66 -45.57 6.39
N ILE A 254 2.24 -45.61 5.20
CA ILE A 254 1.90 -46.57 4.13
C ILE A 254 2.62 -47.91 4.32
N ALA A 255 3.73 -47.92 5.06
CA ALA A 255 4.54 -49.11 5.33
C ALA A 255 4.03 -49.98 6.50
N ILE A 256 2.84 -49.67 7.04
CA ILE A 256 2.11 -50.42 8.07
C ILE A 256 0.82 -50.96 7.45
#